data_AF-A0A7M7R7I3-F1
#
_entry.id   AF-A0A7M7R7I3-F1
#
_cell.length_a   1.000
_cell.length_b   1.000
_cell.length_c   1.000
_cell.angle_alpha   90.00
_cell.angle_beta   90.00
_cell.angle_gamma   90.00
#
_symmetry.space_group_name_H-M   'P 1'
#
loop_
_entity.id
_entity.type
_entity.pdbx_description
1 polymer ?
#
loop_
_entity_poly.entity_id
_entity_poly.type
_entity_poly.pdbx_seq_one_letter_code
_entity_poly.pdbx_strand_id
1 'polypeptide(L)'
;MTTDEKIISAEDILNNKSDILDTNTKDSDSINKKSKKVKIKKEKSLEEQIPKGKPKSGRIWKEQKKRFSSIVKTRGIRLSFDKKQKLKEDLKHVKEMSREIKAKKQAEKEAKKERRRANLKRAAENQRKSEIVQVITNTAKLKKIKKKHLRMIQKRDTLNF
;
A
#
# COMPACT_ATOMS: atom_id res chain seq x y z
N MET A 1 -17.78 -16.37 -46.60
CA MET A 1 -17.70 -15.50 -45.41
C MET A 1 -16.69 -16.12 -44.46
N THR A 2 -15.41 -15.80 -44.64
CA THR A 2 -14.33 -16.20 -43.72
C THR A 2 -13.87 -14.93 -43.03
N THR A 3 -14.09 -14.84 -41.72
CA THR A 3 -13.60 -13.73 -40.91
C THR A 3 -12.18 -14.06 -40.46
N ASP A 4 -11.21 -13.38 -41.04
CA ASP A 4 -9.82 -13.49 -40.60
C ASP A 4 -9.68 -12.77 -39.25
N GLU A 5 -9.53 -13.56 -38.18
CA GLU A 5 -9.21 -13.04 -36.85
C GLU A 5 -7.78 -12.52 -36.85
N LYS A 6 -7.64 -11.21 -36.65
CA LYS A 6 -6.34 -10.53 -36.61
C LYS A 6 -5.65 -10.84 -35.28
N ILE A 7 -4.79 -11.84 -35.27
CA ILE A 7 -3.95 -12.20 -34.12
C ILE A 7 -2.84 -11.15 -34.02
N ILE A 8 -2.89 -10.33 -32.97
CA ILE A 8 -1.89 -9.30 -32.70
C ILE A 8 -0.76 -9.95 -31.89
N SER A 9 0.45 -9.99 -32.45
CA SER A 9 1.64 -10.51 -31.76
C SER A 9 2.16 -9.48 -30.74
N ALA A 10 2.80 -9.93 -29.67
CA ALA A 10 3.40 -9.05 -28.66
C ALA A 10 4.46 -8.09 -29.26
N GLU A 11 5.04 -8.46 -30.40
CA GLU A 11 6.02 -7.70 -31.15
C GLU A 11 5.39 -6.47 -31.85
N ASP A 12 4.12 -6.57 -32.29
CA ASP A 12 3.41 -5.47 -32.96
C ASP A 12 3.09 -4.30 -32.00
N ILE A 13 2.94 -4.60 -30.71
CA ILE A 13 2.69 -3.60 -29.66
C ILE A 13 3.95 -2.77 -29.38
N LEU A 14 5.13 -3.38 -29.53
CA LEU A 14 6.43 -2.72 -29.30
C LEU A 14 6.83 -1.84 -30.50
N ASN A 15 6.52 -2.26 -31.73
CA ASN A 15 6.86 -1.50 -32.93
C ASN A 15 6.00 -0.24 -33.13
N ASN A 16 4.74 -0.21 -32.67
CA ASN A 16 3.91 1.00 -32.79
C ASN A 16 4.39 2.20 -31.95
N LYS A 17 5.46 2.04 -31.16
CA LYS A 17 6.04 3.10 -30.33
C LYS A 17 7.18 3.86 -31.03
N SER A 18 7.72 3.35 -32.13
CA SER A 18 8.83 3.98 -32.87
C SER A 18 8.38 5.09 -33.82
N ASP A 19 7.12 5.13 -34.23
CA ASP A 19 6.69 5.97 -35.36
C ASP A 19 6.04 7.30 -34.94
N ILE A 20 6.18 7.72 -33.67
CA ILE A 20 5.69 9.02 -33.14
C ILE A 20 6.85 9.94 -32.71
N LEU A 21 8.06 9.73 -33.23
CA LEU A 21 9.14 10.71 -33.13
C LEU A 21 9.65 11.03 -34.53
N ASP A 22 9.21 12.16 -35.07
CA ASP A 22 10.09 13.19 -35.64
C ASP A 22 9.28 14.27 -36.38
N THR A 23 9.04 15.40 -35.72
CA THR A 23 9.08 16.75 -36.31
C THR A 23 9.07 17.80 -35.19
N ASN A 24 10.25 18.08 -34.64
CA ASN A 24 10.73 19.42 -34.25
C ASN A 24 11.87 19.29 -33.23
N THR A 25 13.07 19.00 -33.74
CA THR A 25 14.31 19.28 -33.03
C THR A 25 15.26 19.95 -34.02
N LYS A 26 15.17 21.28 -34.11
CA LYS A 26 16.28 22.09 -34.62
C LYS A 26 17.10 22.57 -33.43
N ASP A 27 18.37 22.21 -33.46
CA ASP A 27 19.52 22.92 -32.91
C ASP A 27 19.48 23.35 -31.44
N SER A 28 20.11 22.55 -30.57
CA SER A 28 20.83 23.11 -29.42
C SER A 28 21.90 22.15 -28.87
N ASP A 29 22.82 21.70 -29.72
CA ASP A 29 24.14 21.19 -29.28
C ASP A 29 25.07 22.37 -29.02
N SER A 30 24.81 23.10 -27.93
CA SER A 30 25.80 23.83 -27.14
C SER A 30 25.11 24.38 -25.89
N ILE A 31 25.87 24.61 -24.82
CA ILE A 31 25.40 24.98 -23.46
C ILE A 31 25.21 23.76 -22.54
N ASN A 32 26.23 22.91 -22.44
CA ASN A 32 26.60 22.32 -21.15
C ASN A 32 27.95 22.90 -20.69
N LYS A 33 28.03 24.24 -20.61
CA LYS A 33 29.07 24.90 -19.81
C LYS A 33 28.61 24.84 -18.37
N LYS A 34 29.25 23.95 -17.58
CA LYS A 34 29.18 23.89 -16.11
C LYS A 34 29.25 25.31 -15.53
N SER A 35 28.10 25.92 -15.26
CA SER A 35 28.04 27.05 -14.34
C SER A 35 28.06 26.43 -12.95
N LYS A 36 29.26 26.40 -12.34
CA LYS A 36 29.36 26.32 -10.89
C LYS A 36 28.45 27.43 -10.35
N LYS A 37 27.29 27.05 -9.79
CA LYS A 37 26.50 27.95 -8.95
C LYS A 37 27.43 28.38 -7.82
N VAL A 38 28.08 29.53 -7.99
CA VAL A 38 28.69 30.25 -6.89
C VAL A 38 27.55 30.43 -5.89
N LYS A 39 27.66 29.76 -4.73
CA LYS A 39 26.78 30.05 -3.59
C LYS A 39 27.02 31.51 -3.26
N ILE A 40 26.20 32.41 -3.79
CA ILE A 40 26.13 33.79 -3.34
C ILE A 40 25.75 33.67 -1.87
N LYS A 41 26.72 33.90 -0.99
CA LYS A 41 26.47 33.96 0.44
C LYS A 41 25.46 35.08 0.60
N LYS A 42 24.24 34.73 0.99
CA LYS A 42 23.20 35.71 1.29
C LYS A 42 23.81 36.64 2.34
N GLU A 43 24.02 37.90 1.97
CA GLU A 43 24.63 38.87 2.86
C GLU A 43 23.81 38.89 4.14
N LYS A 44 24.49 38.68 5.27
CA LYS A 44 23.85 38.74 6.58
C LYS A 44 23.22 40.11 6.71
N SER A 45 21.98 40.15 7.15
CA SER A 45 21.29 41.43 7.41
C SER A 45 22.14 42.29 8.35
N LEU A 46 22.04 43.62 8.27
CA LEU A 46 22.82 44.52 9.14
C LEU A 46 22.68 44.13 10.64
N GLU A 47 21.52 43.63 11.06
CA GLU A 47 21.25 43.13 12.42
C GLU A 47 22.00 41.83 12.78
N GLU A 48 22.36 41.00 11.78
CA GLU A 48 23.16 39.77 11.93
C GLU A 48 24.68 40.02 11.83
N GLN A 49 25.08 41.16 11.26
CA GLN A 49 26.49 41.58 11.21
C GLN A 49 26.96 42.17 12.54
N ILE A 50 26.05 42.74 13.33
CA ILE A 50 26.35 43.26 14.67
C ILE A 50 26.70 42.09 15.62
N PRO A 51 27.94 42.01 16.14
CA PRO A 51 28.32 40.95 17.06
C PRO A 51 27.51 41.05 18.36
N LYS A 52 26.77 39.98 18.71
CA LYS A 52 26.04 39.90 19.98
C LYS A 52 26.90 39.20 21.03
N GLY A 53 26.87 39.73 22.26
CA GLY A 53 27.55 39.11 23.40
C GLY A 53 27.02 37.70 23.68
N LYS A 54 27.93 36.77 23.98
CA LYS A 54 27.56 35.41 24.41
C LYS A 54 27.27 35.42 25.92
N PRO A 55 26.17 34.78 26.39
CA PRO A 55 25.92 34.66 27.82
C PRO A 55 27.03 33.82 28.49
N LYS A 56 27.37 34.15 29.74
CA LYS A 56 28.44 33.49 30.51
C LYS A 56 28.26 31.97 30.62
N SER A 57 27.02 31.49 30.62
CA SER A 57 26.67 30.07 30.68
C SER A 57 26.73 29.34 29.32
N GLY A 58 26.98 30.05 28.22
CA GLY A 58 26.98 29.49 26.85
C GLY A 58 25.60 29.06 26.32
N ARG A 59 24.57 28.98 27.18
CA ARG A 59 23.23 28.51 26.83
C ARG A 59 22.28 29.68 26.60
N ILE A 60 21.80 29.81 25.36
CA ILE A 60 20.80 30.81 24.97
C ILE A 60 19.41 30.20 25.23
N TRP A 61 18.72 30.66 26.27
CA TRP A 61 17.40 30.14 26.65
C TRP A 61 16.22 30.90 26.03
N LYS A 62 16.47 32.05 25.37
CA LYS A 62 15.47 32.81 24.61
C LYS A 62 15.91 32.96 23.16
N GLU A 63 15.05 32.56 22.23
CA GLU A 63 15.25 32.84 20.82
C GLU A 63 15.04 34.33 20.50
N GLN A 64 15.76 34.84 19.51
CA GLN A 64 15.62 36.22 19.05
C GLN A 64 14.25 36.39 18.39
N LYS A 65 13.40 37.22 18.98
CA LYS A 65 12.08 37.56 18.43
C LYS A 65 12.27 38.40 17.16
N LYS A 66 11.65 37.99 16.05
CA LYS A 66 11.56 38.82 14.85
C LYS A 66 10.51 39.91 15.05
N ARG A 67 10.68 41.07 14.41
CA ARG A 67 9.68 42.15 14.44
C ARG A 67 8.37 41.67 13.80
N PHE A 68 7.21 42.08 14.31
CA PHE A 68 5.92 41.73 13.70
C PHE A 68 5.76 42.20 12.25
N SER A 69 6.56 43.19 11.81
CA SER A 69 6.65 43.65 10.43
C SER A 69 7.36 42.67 9.49
N SER A 70 8.15 41.72 10.00
CA SER A 70 8.76 40.66 9.18
C SER A 70 7.76 39.58 8.76
N ILE A 71 6.56 39.56 9.38
CA ILE A 71 5.46 38.72 8.92
C ILE A 71 4.93 39.37 7.64
N VAL A 72 5.20 38.73 6.51
CA VAL A 72 4.64 39.13 5.22
C VAL A 72 3.13 38.86 5.29
N LYS A 73 2.36 39.91 5.59
CA LYS A 73 0.90 39.91 5.58
C LYS A 73 0.39 40.01 4.14
N THR A 74 0.85 39.12 3.25
CA THR A 74 0.20 39.00 1.95
C THR A 74 -1.27 38.69 2.23
N ARG A 75 -2.20 39.34 1.51
CA ARG A 75 -3.58 38.84 1.43
C ARG A 75 -3.43 37.40 0.95
N GLY A 76 -3.54 36.44 1.86
CA GLY A 76 -3.08 35.06 1.64
C GLY A 76 -3.58 34.55 0.29
N ILE A 77 -2.80 33.72 -0.40
CA ILE A 77 -3.09 33.22 -1.76
C ILE A 77 -4.49 32.61 -1.78
N ARG A 78 -5.48 33.46 -2.06
CA ARG A 78 -6.88 33.09 -2.06
C ARG A 78 -7.09 32.43 -3.40
N LEU A 79 -7.22 31.11 -3.36
CA LEU A 79 -7.62 30.35 -4.54
C LEU A 79 -8.98 30.90 -5.01
N SER A 80 -9.09 31.10 -6.32
CA SER A 80 -10.38 31.41 -6.96
C SER A 80 -11.38 30.28 -6.69
N PHE A 81 -12.66 30.59 -6.85
CA PHE A 81 -13.73 29.61 -6.63
C PHE A 81 -13.54 28.36 -7.51
N ASP A 82 -13.23 28.55 -8.80
CA ASP A 82 -13.00 27.46 -9.75
C ASP A 82 -11.85 26.53 -9.31
N LYS A 83 -10.77 27.11 -8.78
CA LYS A 83 -9.63 26.33 -8.25
C LYS A 83 -10.04 25.50 -7.03
N LYS A 84 -10.93 26.01 -6.18
CA LYS A 84 -11.46 25.26 -5.04
C LYS A 84 -12.40 24.15 -5.48
N GLN A 85 -13.24 24.41 -6.48
CA GLN A 85 -14.16 23.42 -7.02
C GLN A 85 -13.38 22.26 -7.66
N LYS A 86 -12.39 22.57 -8.52
CA LYS A 86 -11.49 21.57 -9.10
C LYS A 86 -10.80 20.71 -8.03
N LEU A 87 -10.24 21.35 -7.00
CA LEU A 87 -9.59 20.62 -5.89
C LEU A 87 -10.57 19.70 -5.15
N LYS A 88 -11.83 20.12 -5.00
CA LYS A 88 -12.87 19.30 -4.36
C LYS A 88 -13.23 18.09 -5.22
N GLU A 89 -13.34 18.27 -6.54
CA GLU A 89 -13.59 17.21 -7.51
C GLU A 89 -12.43 16.21 -7.55
N ASP A 90 -11.18 16.69 -7.63
CA ASP A 90 -9.97 15.88 -7.60
C ASP A 90 -9.90 15.04 -6.31
N LEU A 91 -10.16 15.67 -5.16
CA LEU A 91 -10.19 14.96 -3.86
C LEU A 91 -11.30 13.92 -3.79
N LYS A 92 -12.47 14.19 -4.37
CA LYS A 92 -13.58 13.23 -4.44
C LYS A 92 -13.17 12.02 -5.28
N HIS A 93 -12.63 12.26 -6.47
CA HIS A 93 -12.17 11.21 -7.37
C HIS A 93 -11.08 10.32 -6.74
N VAL A 94 -10.06 10.92 -6.12
CA VAL A 94 -9.00 10.15 -5.41
C VAL A 94 -9.57 9.31 -4.27
N LYS A 95 -10.55 9.84 -3.52
CA LYS A 95 -11.20 9.09 -2.44
C LYS A 95 -12.03 7.91 -2.96
N GLU A 96 -12.75 8.10 -4.06
CA GLU A 96 -13.52 7.05 -4.71
C GLU A 96 -12.60 5.91 -5.20
N MET A 97 -11.53 6.25 -5.93
CA MET A 97 -10.53 5.26 -6.35
C MET A 97 -9.90 4.53 -5.15
N SER A 98 -9.58 5.24 -4.07
CA SER A 98 -9.03 4.62 -2.85
C SER A 98 -10.02 3.64 -2.20
N ARG A 99 -11.31 4.00 -2.15
CA ARG A 99 -12.38 3.15 -1.61
C ARG A 99 -12.56 1.89 -2.45
N GLU A 100 -12.58 2.03 -3.78
CA GLU A 100 -12.68 0.90 -4.70
C GLU A 100 -11.54 -0.09 -4.53
N ILE A 101 -10.29 0.39 -4.44
CA ILE A 101 -9.12 -0.46 -4.22
C ILE A 101 -9.22 -1.21 -2.89
N LYS A 102 -9.67 -0.54 -1.83
CA LYS A 102 -9.86 -1.18 -0.52
C LYS A 102 -10.99 -2.21 -0.55
N ALA A 103 -12.10 -1.91 -1.21
CA ALA A 103 -13.23 -2.81 -1.36
C ALA A 103 -12.83 -4.09 -2.12
N LYS A 104 -12.12 -3.95 -3.25
CA LYS A 104 -11.59 -5.10 -4.02
C LYS A 104 -10.69 -5.99 -3.16
N LYS A 105 -9.72 -5.40 -2.46
CA LYS A 105 -8.81 -6.15 -1.56
C LYS A 105 -9.56 -6.85 -0.42
N GLN A 106 -10.62 -6.24 0.10
CA GLN A 106 -11.42 -6.82 1.17
C GLN A 106 -12.25 -8.01 0.65
N ALA A 107 -12.92 -7.85 -0.50
CA ALA A 107 -13.69 -8.90 -1.15
C ALA A 107 -12.82 -10.12 -1.48
N GLU A 108 -11.61 -9.92 -2.00
CA GLU A 108 -10.65 -11.00 -2.25
C GLU A 108 -10.27 -11.76 -0.97
N LYS A 109 -10.03 -11.04 0.13
CA LYS A 109 -9.70 -11.64 1.43
C LYS A 109 -10.87 -12.43 2.00
N GLU A 110 -12.09 -11.92 1.87
CA GLU A 110 -13.30 -12.58 2.33
C GLU A 110 -13.58 -13.85 1.54
N ALA A 111 -13.49 -13.79 0.20
CA ALA A 111 -13.61 -14.97 -0.66
C ALA A 111 -12.56 -16.05 -0.31
N LYS A 112 -11.30 -15.66 -0.02
CA LYS A 112 -10.26 -16.60 0.41
C LYS A 112 -10.58 -17.23 1.77
N LYS A 113 -11.11 -16.46 2.72
CA LYS A 113 -11.54 -16.97 4.03
C LYS A 113 -12.70 -17.95 3.89
N GLU A 114 -13.69 -17.61 3.07
CA GLU A 114 -14.85 -18.46 2.82
C GLU A 114 -14.44 -19.78 2.14
N ARG A 115 -13.59 -19.72 1.11
CA ARG A 115 -13.02 -20.92 0.48
C ARG A 115 -12.28 -21.80 1.49
N ARG A 116 -11.48 -21.20 2.38
CA ARG A 116 -10.78 -21.94 3.44
C ARG A 116 -11.75 -22.60 4.42
N ARG A 117 -12.81 -21.89 4.86
CA ARG A 117 -13.86 -22.44 5.73
C ARG A 117 -14.58 -23.61 5.07
N ALA A 118 -14.97 -23.46 3.81
CA ALA A 118 -15.62 -24.52 3.04
C ALA A 118 -14.71 -25.74 2.88
N ASN A 119 -13.42 -25.53 2.58
CA ASN A 119 -12.45 -26.62 2.46
C ASN A 119 -12.22 -27.33 3.81
N LEU A 120 -12.13 -26.60 4.92
CA LEU A 120 -12.01 -27.20 6.25
C LEU A 120 -13.25 -28.01 6.61
N LYS A 121 -14.44 -27.50 6.32
CA LYS A 121 -15.70 -28.22 6.54
C LYS A 121 -15.74 -29.51 5.71
N ARG A 122 -15.43 -29.43 4.41
CA ARG A 122 -15.35 -30.60 3.53
C ARG A 122 -14.30 -31.60 3.99
N ALA A 123 -13.13 -31.14 4.43
CA ALA A 123 -12.08 -32.01 4.95
C ALA A 123 -12.52 -32.72 6.24
N ALA A 124 -13.21 -32.04 7.15
CA ALA A 124 -13.76 -32.64 8.36
C ALA A 124 -14.85 -33.67 8.05
N GLU A 125 -15.75 -33.38 7.11
CA GLU A 125 -16.78 -34.32 6.64
C GLU A 125 -16.15 -35.54 5.97
N ASN A 126 -15.16 -35.33 5.09
CA ASN A 126 -14.43 -36.41 4.43
C ASN A 126 -13.68 -37.26 5.45
N GLN A 127 -13.01 -36.65 6.43
CA GLN A 127 -12.32 -37.36 7.51
C GLN A 127 -13.31 -38.22 8.31
N ARG A 128 -14.52 -37.74 8.58
CA ARG A 128 -15.57 -38.51 9.24
C ARG A 128 -16.07 -39.66 8.37
N LYS A 129 -16.27 -39.43 7.07
CA LYS A 129 -16.73 -40.46 6.12
C LYS A 129 -15.68 -41.53 5.84
N SER A 130 -14.41 -41.16 5.75
CA SER A 130 -13.29 -42.07 5.48
C SER A 130 -12.80 -42.79 6.72
N GLU A 131 -13.32 -42.46 7.90
CA GLU A 131 -12.88 -43.08 9.13
C GLU A 131 -13.39 -44.53 9.21
N ILE A 132 -12.45 -45.46 9.13
CA ILE A 132 -12.72 -46.88 9.33
C ILE A 132 -12.67 -47.15 10.83
N VAL A 133 -13.83 -47.45 11.43
CA VAL A 133 -13.96 -47.73 12.86
C VAL A 133 -14.10 -49.23 13.09
N GLN A 134 -13.39 -49.75 14.09
CA GLN A 134 -13.64 -51.10 14.59
C GLN A 134 -14.75 -51.05 15.65
N VAL A 135 -15.86 -51.74 15.39
CA VAL A 135 -16.97 -51.84 16.36
C VAL A 135 -16.56 -52.76 17.51
N ILE A 136 -16.54 -52.22 18.72
CA ILE A 136 -16.23 -52.98 19.94
C ILE A 136 -17.53 -53.42 20.59
N THR A 137 -17.87 -54.70 20.46
CA THR A 137 -19.10 -55.27 21.02
C THR A 137 -19.05 -55.48 22.53
N ASN A 138 -17.87 -55.79 23.09
CA ASN A 138 -17.69 -56.00 24.53
C ASN A 138 -16.71 -54.98 25.14
N THR A 139 -17.24 -54.08 25.95
CA THR A 139 -16.50 -52.97 26.58
C THR A 139 -15.62 -53.40 27.75
N ALA A 140 -15.86 -54.56 28.36
CA ALA A 140 -15.01 -55.08 29.44
C ALA A 140 -13.58 -55.36 28.97
N LYS A 141 -13.38 -55.60 27.67
CA LYS A 141 -12.05 -55.79 27.06
C LYS A 141 -11.19 -54.53 27.14
N LEU A 142 -11.78 -53.33 27.00
CA LEU A 142 -11.04 -52.06 27.12
C LEU A 142 -10.48 -51.85 28.52
N LYS A 143 -11.22 -52.30 29.56
CA LYS A 143 -10.79 -52.20 30.96
C LYS A 143 -9.57 -53.08 31.29
N LYS A 144 -9.29 -54.10 30.46
CA LYS A 144 -8.15 -55.01 30.62
C LYS A 144 -6.88 -54.50 29.92
N ILE A 145 -6.98 -53.49 29.06
CA ILE A 145 -5.85 -52.95 28.30
C ILE A 145 -5.04 -51.96 29.16
N LYS A 146 -3.73 -51.91 28.94
CA LYS A 146 -2.83 -50.95 29.63
C LYS A 146 -3.23 -49.50 29.29
N LYS A 147 -3.23 -48.63 30.30
CA LYS A 147 -3.59 -47.20 30.18
C LYS A 147 -2.85 -46.46 29.05
N LYS A 148 -1.62 -46.84 28.70
CA LYS A 148 -0.86 -46.24 27.58
C LYS A 148 -1.54 -46.44 26.22
N HIS A 149 -2.12 -47.61 25.97
CA HIS A 149 -2.79 -47.92 24.71
C HIS A 149 -4.18 -47.30 24.65
N LEU A 150 -4.88 -47.19 25.79
CA LEU A 150 -6.16 -46.48 25.87
C LEU A 150 -6.04 -45.00 25.48
N ARG A 151 -4.89 -44.36 25.73
CA ARG A 151 -4.63 -42.95 25.32
C ARG A 151 -4.52 -42.79 23.79
N MET A 152 -4.21 -43.85 23.06
CA MET A 152 -4.11 -43.83 21.59
C MET A 152 -5.45 -44.10 20.91
N ILE A 153 -6.39 -44.75 21.59
CA ILE A 153 -7.70 -45.09 21.05
C ILE A 153 -8.61 -43.86 21.12
N GLN A 154 -9.23 -43.51 20.00
CA GLN A 154 -10.27 -42.48 19.94
C GLN A 154 -11.64 -43.15 19.85
N LYS A 155 -12.59 -42.72 20.67
CA LYS A 155 -13.96 -43.20 20.59
C LYS A 155 -14.71 -42.45 19.49
N ARG A 156 -15.40 -43.20 18.62
CA ARG A 156 -16.27 -42.67 17.57
C ARG A 156 -17.62 -43.36 17.67
N ASP A 157 -18.70 -42.59 17.60
CA ASP A 157 -20.05 -43.12 17.72
C ASP A 157 -20.57 -43.51 16.32
N THR A 158 -21.02 -44.75 16.17
CA THR A 158 -21.59 -45.31 14.93
C THR A 158 -23.11 -45.42 14.98
N LEU A 159 -23.74 -45.00 16.09
CA LEU A 159 -25.18 -45.10 16.35
C LEU A 159 -25.96 -43.82 16.01
N ASN A 160 -25.31 -42.84 15.38
CA ASN A 160 -25.96 -41.60 14.94
C ASN A 160 -26.61 -41.84 13.57
N PHE A 161 -27.76 -42.52 13.58
CA PHE A 161 -28.75 -42.53 12.51
C PHE A 161 -30.09 -42.09 13.08
#